data_AF-A0A3D2DNB8-F1
#
_entry.id   AF-A0A3D2DNB8-F1
#
_cell.length_a   1.000
_cell.length_b   1.000
_cell.length_c   1.000
_cell.angle_alpha   90.00
_cell.angle_beta   90.00
_cell.angle_gamma   90.00
#
_symmetry.space_group_name_H-M   'P 1'
#
loop_
_entity.id
_entity.type
_entity.pdbx_description
1 polymer ?
#
loop_
_entity_poly.entity_id
_entity_poly.type
_entity_poly.pdbx_seq_one_letter_code
_entity_poly.pdbx_strand_id
1 'polypeptide(L)'
;MAQVYSVKQINSYIKNMMRQDFLLNRIQVKGEISNCKYTDKNGCIFFTLKDEDSTISVVMYGSDAYKLDFRLKDGMSVVVDGRIDVYVNRGEYQLYAKTVSQSGMGELFKQYEQLKQYYEDMGYFA
;
A
#
# COMPACT_ATOMS: atom_id res chain seq x y z
N MET A 1 22.99 -22.86 24.10
CA MET A 1 23.62 -21.56 23.75
C MET A 1 22.66 -20.83 22.84
N ALA A 2 22.24 -19.61 23.17
CA ALA A 2 21.41 -18.81 22.27
C ALA A 2 22.26 -18.45 21.04
N GLN A 3 21.82 -18.90 19.87
CA GLN A 3 22.51 -18.63 18.61
C GLN A 3 22.37 -17.13 18.29
N VAL A 4 23.49 -16.42 18.14
CA VAL A 4 23.48 -15.00 17.79
C VAL A 4 23.20 -14.87 16.30
N TYR A 5 22.07 -14.27 15.95
CA TYR A 5 21.71 -14.00 14.55
C TYR A 5 22.00 -12.54 14.19
N SER A 6 22.47 -12.33 12.96
CA SER A 6 22.52 -11.00 12.35
C SER A 6 21.12 -10.50 12.00
N VAL A 7 20.94 -9.18 11.94
CA VAL A 7 19.67 -8.54 11.53
C VAL A 7 19.19 -9.07 10.17
N LYS A 8 20.12 -9.27 9.22
CA LYS A 8 19.82 -9.83 7.90
C LYS A 8 19.30 -11.27 7.98
N GLN A 9 19.85 -12.08 8.88
CA GLN A 9 19.39 -13.47 9.08
C GLN A 9 17.97 -13.50 9.63
N ILE A 10 17.64 -12.64 10.60
CA ILE A 10 16.28 -12.52 11.14
C ILE A 10 15.31 -12.06 10.05
N ASN A 11 15.63 -11.00 9.31
CA ASN A 11 14.76 -10.48 8.26
C ASN A 11 14.55 -11.50 7.12
N SER A 12 15.60 -12.24 6.76
CA SER A 12 15.52 -13.31 5.75
C SER A 12 14.70 -14.50 6.24
N TYR A 13 14.78 -14.81 7.53
CA TYR A 13 13.98 -15.87 8.15
C TYR A 13 12.49 -15.53 8.13
N ILE A 14 12.11 -14.32 8.57
CA ILE A 14 10.71 -13.84 8.53
C ILE A 14 10.18 -13.81 7.10
N LYS A 15 10.99 -13.31 6.16
CA LYS A 15 10.66 -13.33 4.73
C LYS A 15 10.34 -14.73 4.21
N ASN A 16 11.16 -15.72 4.56
CA ASN A 16 10.96 -17.09 4.12
C ASN A 16 9.69 -17.70 4.72
N MET A 17 9.39 -17.38 5.98
CA MET A 17 8.15 -17.80 6.63
C MET A 17 6.92 -17.22 5.91
N MET A 18 6.93 -15.91 5.62
CA MET A 18 5.84 -15.27 4.87
C MET A 18 5.68 -15.80 3.45
N ARG A 19 6.78 -16.15 2.78
CA ARG A 19 6.75 -16.73 1.43
C ARG A 19 6.17 -18.13 1.37
N GLN A 20 6.19 -18.89 2.46
CA GLN A 20 5.58 -20.22 2.52
C GLN A 20 4.08 -20.15 2.78
N ASP A 21 3.59 -19.01 3.25
CA ASP A 21 2.17 -18.80 3.50
C ASP A 21 1.42 -18.56 2.18
N PHE A 22 0.45 -19.43 1.89
CA PHE A 22 -0.34 -19.37 0.67
C PHE A 22 -1.24 -18.13 0.60
N LEU A 23 -1.75 -17.67 1.75
CA LEU A 23 -2.64 -16.52 1.83
C LEU A 23 -1.87 -15.22 1.54
N LEU A 24 -0.67 -15.08 2.10
CA LEU A 24 0.18 -13.90 1.87
C LEU A 24 0.73 -13.81 0.44
N ASN A 25 0.82 -14.94 -0.26
CA ASN A 25 1.27 -14.96 -1.66
C ASN A 25 0.20 -14.49 -2.66
N ARG A 26 -1.08 -14.54 -2.30
CA ARG A 26 -2.19 -14.11 -3.14
C ARG A 26 -3.29 -13.51 -2.25
N ILE A 27 -3.09 -12.25 -1.90
CA ILE A 27 -3.99 -11.49 -1.03
C ILE A 27 -4.60 -10.31 -1.78
N GLN A 28 -5.83 -10.00 -1.42
CA GLN A 28 -6.52 -8.78 -1.81
C GLN A 28 -6.65 -7.88 -0.59
N VAL A 29 -6.11 -6.66 -0.69
CA VAL A 29 -6.15 -5.68 0.39
C VAL A 29 -6.93 -4.47 -0.09
N LYS A 30 -8.01 -4.15 0.63
CA LYS A 30 -8.77 -2.92 0.42
C LYS A 30 -8.17 -1.82 1.30
N GLY A 31 -8.11 -0.62 0.76
CA GLY A 31 -7.78 0.56 1.55
C GLY A 31 -7.82 1.82 0.70
N GLU A 32 -7.44 2.93 1.30
CA GLU A 32 -7.30 4.22 0.63
C GLU A 32 -5.85 4.50 0.27
N ILE A 33 -5.62 5.05 -0.91
CA ILE A 33 -4.28 5.44 -1.36
C ILE A 33 -3.85 6.74 -0.67
N SER A 34 -2.62 6.74 -0.18
CA SER A 34 -1.93 7.92 0.31
C SER A 34 -0.49 7.95 -0.21
N ASN A 35 0.05 9.15 -0.41
CA ASN A 35 1.45 9.37 -0.78
C ASN A 35 1.84 8.63 -2.08
N CYS A 36 0.97 8.67 -3.08
CA CYS A 36 1.17 8.03 -4.37
C CYS A 36 2.25 8.76 -5.18
N LYS A 37 3.36 8.07 -5.44
CA LYS A 37 4.51 8.56 -6.20
C LYS A 37 4.74 7.70 -7.43
N TYR A 38 4.69 8.37 -8.59
CA TYR A 38 5.10 7.80 -9.86
C TYR A 38 6.59 8.02 -10.02
N THR A 39 7.35 6.95 -10.23
CA THR A 39 8.79 7.03 -10.45
C THR A 39 9.12 6.82 -11.92
N ASP A 40 9.90 7.74 -12.50
CA ASP A 40 10.27 7.70 -13.92
C ASP A 40 11.21 6.53 -14.27
N LYS A 41 11.96 6.03 -13.29
CA LYS A 41 12.75 4.80 -13.42
C LYS A 41 11.80 3.59 -13.50
N ASN A 42 11.58 3.13 -14.73
CA ASN A 42 10.81 1.94 -15.11
C ASN A 42 9.28 2.05 -14.94
N GLY A 43 8.73 3.24 -14.65
CA GLY A 43 7.28 3.42 -14.49
C GLY A 43 6.73 2.74 -13.24
N CYS A 44 7.57 2.47 -12.24
CA CYS A 44 7.14 1.90 -10.98
C CYS A 44 6.33 2.92 -10.18
N ILE A 45 5.26 2.45 -9.55
CA ILE A 45 4.39 3.26 -8.70
C ILE A 45 4.60 2.81 -7.26
N PHE A 46 4.89 3.76 -6.39
CA PHE A 46 5.00 3.53 -4.96
C PHE A 46 3.88 4.31 -4.29
N PHE A 47 3.06 3.63 -3.49
CA PHE A 47 2.01 4.28 -2.74
C PHE A 47 1.83 3.59 -1.40
N THR A 48 1.20 4.27 -0.46
CA THR A 48 0.83 3.69 0.83
C THR A 48 -0.65 3.41 0.80
N LEU A 49 -1.04 2.19 1.20
CA LEU A 49 -2.42 1.83 1.39
C LEU A 49 -2.73 1.99 2.88
N LYS A 50 -3.69 2.86 3.21
CA LYS A 50 -4.13 3.11 4.58
C LYS A 50 -5.54 2.59 4.80
N ASP A 51 -5.79 2.17 6.02
CA ASP A 51 -7.10 1.89 6.60
C ASP A 51 -7.30 2.82 7.82
N GLU A 52 -8.36 2.64 8.60
CA GLU A 52 -8.66 3.49 9.77
C GLU A 52 -7.49 3.57 10.78
N ASP A 53 -6.88 2.43 11.10
CA ASP A 53 -5.85 2.33 12.16
C ASP A 53 -4.46 1.90 11.66
N SER A 54 -4.30 1.66 10.37
CA SER A 54 -3.10 0.97 9.86
C SER A 54 -2.71 1.37 8.45
N THR A 55 -1.42 1.22 8.14
CA THR A 55 -0.87 1.56 6.83
C THR A 55 0.11 0.49 6.36
N ILE A 56 0.14 0.22 5.05
CA ILE A 56 1.09 -0.68 4.42
C ILE A 56 1.70 -0.05 3.17
N SER A 57 3.01 -0.22 3.00
CA SER A 57 3.71 0.24 1.79
C SER A 57 3.41 -0.68 0.62
N VAL A 58 3.00 -0.10 -0.50
CA VAL A 58 2.69 -0.82 -1.74
C VAL A 58 3.65 -0.41 -2.84
N VAL A 59 4.17 -1.42 -3.54
CA VAL A 59 5.04 -1.26 -4.70
C VAL A 59 4.38 -1.93 -5.89
N MET A 60 4.19 -1.17 -6.96
CA MET A 60 3.72 -1.68 -8.24
C MET A 60 4.81 -1.51 -9.29
N TYR A 61 5.20 -2.60 -9.94
CA TYR A 61 6.18 -2.55 -11.01
C TYR A 61 5.58 -2.00 -12.30
N GLY A 62 6.39 -1.35 -13.13
CA GLY A 62 5.93 -0.75 -14.39
C GLY A 62 5.22 -1.72 -15.34
N SER A 63 5.63 -3.00 -15.35
CA SER A 63 4.99 -4.05 -16.16
C SER A 63 3.54 -4.30 -15.78
N ASP A 64 3.20 -4.13 -14.50
CA ASP A 64 1.84 -4.28 -14.00
C ASP A 64 1.11 -2.94 -14.03
N ALA A 65 1.81 -1.83 -13.76
CA ALA A 65 1.26 -0.48 -13.87
C ALA A 65 0.79 -0.14 -15.29
N TYR A 66 1.44 -0.68 -16.33
CA TYR A 66 1.00 -0.50 -17.72
C TYR A 66 -0.38 -1.11 -18.01
N LYS A 67 -0.81 -2.10 -17.20
CA LYS A 67 -2.12 -2.74 -17.32
C LYS A 67 -3.22 -1.99 -16.58
N LEU A 68 -2.91 -0.89 -15.88
CA LEU A 68 -3.93 -0.09 -15.25
C LEU A 68 -4.67 0.75 -16.30
N ASP A 69 -6.00 0.62 -16.29
CA ASP A 69 -6.88 1.43 -17.13
C ASP A 69 -7.09 2.86 -16.58
N PHE A 70 -6.54 3.15 -15.39
CA PHE A 70 -6.74 4.42 -14.69
C PHE A 70 -5.47 4.88 -13.96
N ARG A 71 -5.42 6.17 -13.63
CA ARG A 71 -4.31 6.73 -12.86
C ARG A 71 -4.66 6.71 -11.37
N LEU A 72 -3.85 6.03 -10.57
CA LEU A 72 -3.92 6.06 -9.11
C LEU A 72 -3.67 7.49 -8.60
N LYS A 73 -4.51 7.93 -7.66
CA LYS A 73 -4.42 9.22 -6.97
C LYS A 73 -4.67 9.02 -5.48
N ASP A 74 -4.13 9.94 -4.69
CA ASP A 74 -4.39 9.98 -3.25
C ASP A 74 -5.89 10.20 -2.99
N GLY A 75 -6.42 9.57 -1.94
CA GLY A 75 -7.85 9.62 -1.58
C GLY A 75 -8.72 8.57 -2.28
N MET A 76 -8.18 7.85 -3.27
CA MET A 76 -8.94 6.77 -3.93
C MET A 76 -9.00 5.53 -3.07
N SER A 77 -10.18 4.91 -2.95
CA SER A 77 -10.29 3.57 -2.39
C SER A 77 -10.13 2.52 -3.46
N VAL A 78 -9.18 1.64 -3.23
CA VAL A 78 -8.78 0.60 -4.16
C VAL A 78 -8.70 -0.75 -3.46
N VAL A 79 -8.90 -1.80 -4.24
CA VAL A 79 -8.54 -3.16 -3.87
C VAL A 79 -7.27 -3.50 -4.64
N VAL A 80 -6.22 -3.82 -3.91
CA VAL A 80 -4.92 -4.23 -4.46
C VAL A 80 -4.80 -5.74 -4.35
N ASP A 81 -4.68 -6.42 -5.49
CA ASP A 81 -4.31 -7.83 -5.57
C ASP A 81 -2.79 -7.97 -5.70
N GLY A 82 -2.19 -8.80 -4.87
CA GLY A 82 -0.75 -8.95 -4.86
C GLY A 82 -0.25 -9.97 -3.84
N ARG A 83 1.02 -9.79 -3.47
CA ARG A 83 1.68 -10.58 -2.43
C ARG A 83 2.34 -9.68 -1.40
N ILE A 84 2.36 -10.13 -0.15
CA ILE A 84 3.11 -9.47 0.93
C ILE A 84 4.49 -10.13 1.01
N ASP A 85 5.54 -9.32 1.01
CA ASP A 85 6.92 -9.77 1.20
C ASP A 85 7.67 -8.75 2.08
N VAL A 86 8.78 -9.16 2.69
CA VAL A 86 9.60 -8.31 3.55
C VAL A 86 10.77 -7.78 2.75
N TYR A 87 10.98 -6.47 2.81
CA TYR A 87 12.17 -5.83 2.28
C TYR A 87 13.34 -6.02 3.26
N VAL A 88 14.10 -7.10 3.06
CA VAL A 88 15.15 -7.60 3.98
C VAL A 88 16.14 -6.52 4.44
N ASN A 89 16.47 -5.57 3.57
CA ASN A 89 17.43 -4.51 3.87
C ASN A 89 16.94 -3.55 4.97
N ARG A 90 15.63 -3.31 5.08
CA ARG A 90 15.03 -2.45 6.13
C ARG A 90 14.15 -3.21 7.12
N GLY A 91 13.79 -4.46 6.84
CA GLY A 91 12.84 -5.22 7.65
C GLY A 91 11.39 -4.71 7.53
N GLU A 92 11.09 -3.94 6.48
CA GLU A 92 9.76 -3.37 6.26
C GLU A 92 8.85 -4.33 5.47
N TYR A 93 7.58 -4.39 5.83
CA TYR A 93 6.56 -5.12 5.07
C TYR A 93 6.16 -4.33 3.84
N GLN A 94 6.12 -5.00 2.69
CA GLN A 94 5.71 -4.42 1.42
C GLN A 94 4.71 -5.31 0.71
N LEU A 95 3.64 -4.70 0.22
CA LEU A 95 2.70 -5.31 -0.70
C LEU A 95 3.21 -5.08 -2.12
N TYR A 96 3.50 -6.16 -2.84
CA TYR A 96 3.82 -6.10 -4.26
C TYR A 96 2.52 -6.26 -5.05
N ALA A 97 2.01 -5.13 -5.54
CA ALA A 97 0.78 -5.05 -6.30
C ALA A 97 0.97 -5.65 -7.70
N LYS A 98 0.07 -6.58 -8.07
CA LYS A 98 -0.05 -7.10 -9.44
C LYS A 98 -1.22 -6.46 -10.18
N THR A 99 -2.32 -6.22 -9.49
CA THR A 99 -3.51 -5.62 -10.09
C THR A 99 -4.17 -4.71 -9.07
N VAL A 100 -4.69 -3.58 -9.54
CA VAL A 100 -5.41 -2.63 -8.69
C VAL A 100 -6.75 -2.35 -9.33
N SER A 101 -7.81 -2.53 -8.55
CA SER A 101 -9.18 -2.25 -8.99
C SER A 101 -9.76 -1.13 -8.14
N GLN A 102 -10.45 -0.18 -8.76
CA GLN A 102 -11.16 0.86 -8.02
C GLN A 102 -12.36 0.23 -7.30
N SER A 103 -12.47 0.46 -5.99
CA SER A 103 -13.65 0.04 -5.22
C SER A 103 -14.71 1.14 -5.12
N GLY A 104 -14.48 2.31 -5.74
CA GLY A 104 -15.28 3.53 -5.63
C GLY A 104 -14.55 4.67 -4.91
N MET A 105 -15.27 5.73 -4.55
CA MET A 105 -14.76 6.78 -3.65
C MET A 105 -14.55 6.20 -2.25
N GLY A 106 -13.37 6.42 -1.66
CA GLY A 106 -13.09 5.93 -0.31
C GLY A 106 -14.03 6.52 0.71
N GLU A 107 -14.50 5.67 1.62
CA GLU A 107 -15.43 6.05 2.68
C GLU A 107 -14.77 7.07 3.62
N LEU A 108 -13.49 6.86 3.92
CA LEU A 108 -12.64 7.80 4.65
C LEU A 108 -12.47 9.13 3.88
N PHE A 109 -12.18 9.10 2.58
CA PHE A 109 -12.14 10.32 1.76
C PHE A 109 -13.47 11.07 1.72
N LYS A 110 -14.61 10.36 1.63
CA LYS A 110 -15.94 11.00 1.71
C LYS A 110 -16.17 11.67 3.06
N GLN A 111 -15.81 11.01 4.16
CA GLN A 111 -15.91 11.60 5.49
C GLN A 111 -15.00 12.83 5.63
N TYR A 112 -13.77 12.75 5.10
CA TYR A 112 -12.85 13.88 5.07
C TYR A 112 -13.41 15.06 4.27
N GLU A 113 -13.98 14.82 3.09
CA GLU A 113 -14.57 15.86 2.25
C GLU A 113 -15.78 16.51 2.92
N GLN A 114 -16.65 15.72 3.55
CA GLN A 114 -17.78 16.21 4.34
C GLN A 114 -17.32 17.06 5.53
N LEU A 115 -16.28 16.61 6.24
CA LEU A 115 -15.75 17.32 7.38
C LEU A 115 -15.06 18.62 6.95
N LYS A 116 -14.32 18.59 5.83
CA LYS A 116 -13.70 19.78 5.23
C LYS A 116 -14.76 20.80 4.83
N GLN A 117 -15.83 20.39 4.14
CA GLN A 117 -16.96 21.27 3.83
C GLN A 117 -17.61 21.84 5.10
N TYR A 118 -17.82 21.02 6.12
CA TYR A 118 -18.38 21.48 7.39
C TYR A 118 -17.54 22.57 8.05
N TYR A 119 -16.20 22.42 8.06
CA TYR A 119 -15.30 23.44 8.60
C TYR A 119 -15.14 24.67 7.67
N GLU A 120 -15.22 24.51 6.36
CA GLU A 120 -15.26 25.62 5.39
C GLU A 120 -16.53 26.47 5.55
N ASP A 121 -17.70 25.84 5.71
CA ASP A 121 -18.97 26.53 5.94
C ASP A 121 -18.99 27.28 7.28
N MET A 122 -18.27 26.78 8.28
CA MET A 122 -18.06 27.48 9.56
C MET A 122 -17.00 28.59 9.50
N GLY A 123 -16.35 28.81 8.35
CA GLY A 123 -15.39 29.90 8.14
C GLY A 123 -14.01 29.69 8.78
N TYR A 124 -13.65 28.47 9.17
CA TYR A 124 -12.37 28.18 9.87
C TYR A 124 -11.14 28.17 8.96
N PHE A 125 -11.31 28.25 7.64
CA PHE A 125 -10.21 28.31 6.66
C PHE A 125 -10.05 29.69 6.00
N ALA A 126 -10.59 30.75 6.62
CA ALA A 126 -10.39 32.15 6.25
C ALA A 126 -9.16 32.77 6.94
#